data_AF-A0A6I2R175-F1
#
_entry.id   AF-A0A6I2R175-F1
#
_cell.length_a   1.000
_cell.length_b   1.000
_cell.length_c   1.000
_cell.angle_alpha   90.00
_cell.angle_beta   90.00
_cell.angle_gamma   90.00
#
_symmetry.space_group_name_H-M   'P 1'
#
loop_
_entity.id
_entity.type
_entity.pdbx_description
1 polymer ?
#
loop_
_entity_poly.entity_id
_entity_poly.type
_entity_poly.pdbx_seq_one_letter_code
_entity_poly.pdbx_strand_id
1 'polypeptide(L)'
;MRELFLGTVQVNRQTRQPGDMAGNGPIRLADSTHKFAELICWLWHDGKLVADRNILKDVSFSRLDEANLCWGADVTIDGMLFQARLLRGERFGEFISDEFTEFWNTYGSKMITEEQLSLSWTLTAVSDERMALFRGGNSCGTDMPMGLSLRDRSKGIGYRPVLIPQGLNPKRAHTALGKKVILYGPDGIVIGNLKTVGDYELELVVPEDTRFEDSGFDGFACDIGDRHVVVDRGQVQCIQLLQNRPEIKP
;
A
#
# COMPACT_ATOMS: atom_id res chain seq x y z
N MET A 1 0.13 -13.94 1.93
CA MET A 1 -0.13 -12.48 1.97
C MET A 1 1.02 -11.88 1.18
N ARG A 2 0.76 -11.19 0.06
CA ARG A 2 1.87 -10.68 -0.78
C ARG A 2 2.35 -9.37 -0.21
N GLU A 3 3.60 -9.38 0.24
CA GLU A 3 4.28 -8.24 0.83
C GLU A 3 5.21 -7.59 -0.21
N LEU A 4 5.10 -6.27 -0.35
CA LEU A 4 6.03 -5.45 -1.11
C LEU A 4 6.74 -4.52 -0.13
N PHE A 5 8.07 -4.50 -0.12
CA PHE A 5 8.82 -3.53 0.67
C PHE A 5 9.26 -2.38 -0.23
N LEU A 6 8.74 -1.19 0.05
CA LEU A 6 8.92 -0.03 -0.81
C LEU A 6 8.81 1.27 0.00
N GLY A 7 9.71 2.20 -0.27
CA GLY A 7 9.67 3.53 0.30
C GLY A 7 9.94 3.57 1.79
N THR A 8 10.13 4.78 2.28
CA THR A 8 10.34 5.09 3.68
C THR A 8 9.40 6.20 4.13
N VAL A 9 9.28 6.36 5.44
CA VAL A 9 8.63 7.54 6.03
C VAL A 9 9.68 8.44 6.67
N GLN A 10 9.55 9.73 6.45
CA GLN A 10 10.43 10.74 7.02
C GLN A 10 9.66 11.74 7.86
N VAL A 11 10.25 12.08 9.01
CA VAL A 11 9.81 13.18 9.86
C VAL A 11 10.96 14.16 9.98
N ASN A 12 10.72 15.43 9.62
CA ASN A 12 11.76 16.47 9.63
C ASN A 12 13.02 16.05 8.86
N ARG A 13 12.82 15.43 7.68
CA ARG A 13 13.87 14.87 6.79
C ARG A 13 14.71 13.73 7.39
N GLN A 14 14.32 13.20 8.55
CA GLN A 14 14.94 12.01 9.13
C GLN A 14 14.07 10.80 8.84
N THR A 15 14.66 9.76 8.25
CA THR A 15 14.02 8.46 8.07
C THR A 15 13.66 7.84 9.41
N ARG A 16 12.46 7.26 9.48
CA ARG A 16 11.92 6.56 10.65
C ARG A 16 11.65 5.11 10.30
N GLN A 17 11.68 4.25 11.30
CA GLN A 17 11.21 2.88 11.14
C GLN A 17 9.68 2.87 11.15
N PRO A 18 9.02 2.03 10.33
CA PRO A 18 7.58 1.87 10.41
C PRO A 18 7.13 1.48 11.82
N GLY A 19 6.24 2.28 12.40
CA GLY A 19 5.75 2.11 13.78
C GLY A 19 6.42 3.05 14.79
N ASP A 20 7.38 3.88 14.37
CA ASP A 20 7.94 4.91 15.23
C ASP A 20 6.89 5.97 15.63
N MET A 21 7.14 6.64 16.76
CA MET A 21 6.37 7.82 17.14
C MET A 21 6.68 8.98 16.18
N ALA A 22 5.65 9.69 15.74
CA ALA A 22 5.77 10.75 14.75
C ALA A 22 6.59 11.97 15.20
N GLY A 23 6.89 12.10 16.51
CA GLY A 23 7.65 13.23 17.05
C GLY A 23 7.07 14.58 16.62
N ASN A 24 7.95 15.51 16.21
CA ASN A 24 7.59 16.84 15.70
C ASN A 24 8.18 17.07 14.30
N GLY A 25 7.53 17.91 13.50
CA GLY A 25 8.03 18.35 12.18
C GLY A 25 7.24 17.79 10.97
N PRO A 26 7.59 18.21 9.74
CA PRO A 26 6.88 17.82 8.53
C PRO A 26 7.03 16.32 8.26
N ILE A 27 5.96 15.70 7.76
CA ILE A 27 5.90 14.27 7.42
C ILE A 27 5.93 14.13 5.90
N ARG A 28 6.64 13.13 5.39
CA ARG A 28 6.55 12.74 3.97
C ARG A 28 6.81 11.25 3.80
N LEU A 29 6.20 10.67 2.76
CA LEU A 29 6.68 9.44 2.16
C LEU A 29 7.88 9.76 1.27
N ALA A 30 8.87 8.89 1.24
CA ALA A 30 10.12 9.08 0.51
C ALA A 30 10.59 7.77 -0.12
N ASP A 31 11.62 7.87 -0.95
CA ASP A 31 12.28 6.74 -1.60
C ASP A 31 12.83 5.72 -0.58
N SER A 32 13.02 4.49 -1.08
CA SER A 32 13.61 3.39 -0.33
C SER A 32 15.05 3.71 0.07
N THR A 33 15.45 3.25 1.25
CA THR A 33 16.86 3.24 1.67
C THR A 33 17.44 1.84 1.52
N HIS A 34 18.74 1.70 1.73
CA HIS A 34 19.41 0.38 1.75
C HIS A 34 19.18 -0.40 3.05
N LYS A 35 18.40 0.16 3.99
CA LYS A 35 18.14 -0.47 5.28
C LYS A 35 16.74 -1.03 5.29
N PHE A 36 16.65 -2.34 5.18
CA PHE A 36 15.38 -3.06 5.19
C PHE A 36 14.44 -2.67 6.34
N ALA A 37 14.97 -2.44 7.56
CA ALA A 37 14.17 -2.05 8.72
C ALA A 37 13.49 -0.67 8.60
N GLU A 38 13.92 0.16 7.65
CA GLU A 38 13.32 1.47 7.36
C GLU A 38 12.24 1.38 6.26
N LEU A 39 12.16 0.25 5.54
CA LEU A 39 11.22 0.06 4.44
C LEU A 39 9.81 -0.21 4.94
N ILE A 40 8.82 0.37 4.27
CA ILE A 40 7.41 0.09 4.56
C ILE A 40 7.01 -1.22 3.90
N CYS A 41 6.38 -2.11 4.68
CA CYS A 41 5.72 -3.31 4.16
C CYS A 41 4.31 -2.98 3.68
N TRP A 42 4.02 -3.31 2.43
CA TRP A 42 2.76 -3.05 1.76
C TRP A 42 2.06 -4.36 1.39
N LEU A 43 0.75 -4.38 1.61
CA LEU A 43 -0.15 -5.48 1.25
C LEU A 43 -1.00 -5.06 0.06
N TRP A 44 -0.98 -5.84 -1.02
CA TRP A 44 -1.83 -5.60 -2.17
C TRP A 44 -3.27 -6.04 -1.91
N HIS A 45 -4.23 -5.13 -2.03
CA HIS A 45 -5.66 -5.39 -1.82
C HIS A 45 -6.51 -4.45 -2.67
N ASP A 46 -7.43 -5.01 -3.45
CA ASP A 46 -8.44 -4.27 -4.22
C ASP A 46 -7.85 -3.10 -5.02
N GLY A 47 -6.78 -3.34 -5.77
CA GLY A 47 -6.15 -2.30 -6.60
C GLY A 47 -5.26 -1.31 -5.84
N LYS A 48 -4.95 -1.57 -4.56
CA LYS A 48 -4.22 -0.64 -3.68
C LYS A 48 -3.16 -1.35 -2.87
N LEU A 49 -2.12 -0.62 -2.50
CA LEU A 49 -1.11 -1.04 -1.52
C LEU A 49 -1.46 -0.43 -0.17
N VAL A 50 -1.76 -1.26 0.82
CA VAL A 50 -2.07 -0.83 2.19
C VAL A 50 -0.90 -1.20 3.10
N ALA A 51 -0.39 -0.27 3.90
CA ALA A 51 0.67 -0.60 4.84
C ALA A 51 0.21 -1.67 5.85
N ASP A 52 1.07 -2.66 6.14
CA ASP A 52 0.73 -3.78 7.04
C ASP A 52 0.48 -3.31 8.49
N ARG A 53 1.04 -2.15 8.85
CA ARG A 53 0.93 -1.49 10.15
C ARG A 53 0.88 0.03 10.00
N ASN A 54 0.62 0.72 11.11
CA ASN A 54 0.84 2.16 11.18
C ASN A 54 2.33 2.47 10.99
N ILE A 55 2.67 3.27 9.97
CA ILE A 55 4.06 3.67 9.71
C ILE A 55 4.53 4.76 10.67
N LEU A 56 3.60 5.53 11.25
CA LEU A 56 3.84 6.49 12.32
C LEU A 56 2.72 6.41 13.36
N LYS A 57 3.06 6.41 14.65
CA LYS A 57 2.12 6.52 15.78
C LYS A 57 2.16 7.91 16.40
N ASP A 58 1.19 8.23 17.25
CA ASP A 58 1.14 9.51 17.99
C ASP A 58 1.16 10.74 17.04
N VAL A 59 0.33 10.65 16.00
CA VAL A 59 0.14 11.70 14.99
C VAL A 59 -1.34 12.08 14.94
N SER A 60 -1.63 13.38 14.83
CA SER A 60 -3.00 13.88 14.67
C SER A 60 -3.42 13.83 13.20
N PHE A 61 -4.74 13.74 12.96
CA PHE A 61 -5.27 13.83 11.60
C PHE A 61 -4.86 15.14 10.92
N SER A 62 -4.96 16.28 11.62
CA SER A 62 -4.61 17.60 11.08
C SER A 62 -3.17 17.67 10.58
N ARG A 63 -2.23 16.99 11.24
CA ARG A 63 -0.82 17.00 10.84
C ARG A 63 -0.58 16.14 9.59
N LEU A 64 -1.36 15.06 9.41
CA LEU A 64 -1.35 14.29 8.17
C LEU A 64 -1.98 15.09 7.03
N ASP A 65 -3.05 15.82 7.32
CA ASP A 65 -3.76 16.66 6.36
C ASP A 65 -2.88 17.82 5.86
N GLU A 66 -2.21 18.53 6.77
CA GLU A 66 -1.21 19.56 6.45
C GLU A 66 -0.05 19.01 5.60
N ALA A 67 0.26 17.72 5.72
CA ALA A 67 1.26 17.04 4.90
C ALA A 67 0.69 16.50 3.57
N ASN A 68 -0.58 16.76 3.26
CA ASN A 68 -1.33 16.24 2.12
C ASN A 68 -1.42 14.70 2.07
N LEU A 69 -1.41 14.04 3.22
CA LEU A 69 -1.39 12.57 3.31
C LEU A 69 -2.77 11.94 3.56
N CYS A 70 -3.81 12.76 3.73
CA CYS A 70 -5.16 12.28 4.00
C CYS A 70 -5.94 11.95 2.74
N TRP A 71 -5.98 12.83 1.73
CA TRP A 71 -7.06 12.85 0.74
C TRP A 71 -6.71 12.34 -0.67
N GLY A 72 -5.47 11.93 -0.95
CA GLY A 72 -5.08 11.38 -2.26
C GLY A 72 -4.07 12.23 -3.02
N ALA A 73 -3.09 12.81 -2.34
CA ALA A 73 -2.05 13.58 -3.01
C ALA A 73 -1.08 12.67 -3.77
N ASP A 74 -0.56 13.19 -4.88
CA ASP A 74 0.46 12.51 -5.65
C ASP A 74 1.77 12.44 -4.87
N VAL A 75 2.36 11.24 -4.79
CA VAL A 75 3.68 10.99 -4.22
C VAL A 75 4.49 10.16 -5.19
N THR A 76 5.79 10.45 -5.28
CA THR A 76 6.73 9.62 -6.03
C THR A 76 7.61 8.87 -5.05
N ILE A 77 7.68 7.55 -5.21
CA ILE A 77 8.52 6.66 -4.40
C ILE A 77 9.29 5.77 -5.37
N ASP A 78 10.61 5.81 -5.33
CA ASP A 78 11.52 5.08 -6.20
C ASP A 78 11.26 5.30 -7.70
N GLY A 79 10.87 6.54 -8.04
CA GLY A 79 10.50 6.93 -9.41
C GLY A 79 9.13 6.44 -9.87
N MET A 80 8.36 5.76 -9.01
CA MET A 80 7.00 5.31 -9.28
C MET A 80 5.99 6.29 -8.67
N LEU A 81 4.99 6.70 -9.46
CA LEU A 81 3.96 7.65 -9.05
C LEU A 81 2.80 6.91 -8.37
N PHE A 82 2.35 7.40 -7.22
CA PHE A 82 1.20 6.89 -6.49
C PHE A 82 0.31 8.04 -6.03
N GLN A 83 -0.95 7.77 -5.78
CA GLN A 83 -1.76 8.62 -4.90
C GLN A 83 -1.73 8.07 -3.48
N ALA A 84 -1.33 8.90 -2.52
CA ALA A 84 -1.28 8.57 -1.11
C ALA A 84 -2.49 9.14 -0.34
N ARG A 85 -3.15 8.27 0.42
CA ARG A 85 -4.29 8.65 1.27
C ARG A 85 -4.46 7.72 2.46
N LEU A 86 -5.40 8.05 3.33
CA LEU A 86 -5.92 7.12 4.34
C LEU A 86 -6.88 6.09 3.71
N LEU A 87 -6.99 4.93 4.36
CA LEU A 87 -8.05 3.94 4.08
C LEU A 87 -9.43 4.59 4.28
N ARG A 88 -10.37 4.33 3.37
CA ARG A 88 -11.74 4.80 3.56
C ARG A 88 -12.47 3.93 4.58
N GLY A 89 -13.08 4.58 5.56
CA GLY A 89 -14.08 3.96 6.42
C GLY A 89 -15.40 4.68 6.21
N GLU A 90 -16.53 3.97 6.18
CA GLU A 90 -17.83 4.61 6.10
C GLU A 90 -18.35 4.99 7.50
N ARG A 91 -19.38 5.84 7.51
CA ARG A 91 -19.96 6.36 8.73
C ARG A 91 -20.90 5.32 9.35
N PHE A 92 -21.04 5.41 10.67
CA PHE A 92 -22.02 4.72 11.49
C PHE A 92 -23.38 4.49 10.80
N GLY A 93 -23.83 3.23 10.75
CA GLY A 93 -25.21 2.85 10.40
C GLY A 93 -25.44 2.41 8.95
N GLU A 94 -24.47 2.64 8.07
CA GLU A 94 -24.47 2.10 6.72
C GLU A 94 -23.61 0.83 6.73
N PHE A 95 -24.25 -0.35 6.78
CA PHE A 95 -23.58 -1.67 6.75
C PHE A 95 -23.00 -2.00 5.36
N ILE A 96 -22.52 -0.98 4.66
CA ILE A 96 -21.90 -1.16 3.36
C ILE A 96 -20.42 -1.49 3.62
N SER A 97 -19.96 -2.54 2.96
CA SER A 97 -18.58 -3.02 2.97
C SER A 97 -17.63 -1.87 2.59
N ASP A 98 -17.00 -1.23 3.57
CA ASP A 98 -16.03 -0.15 3.34
C ASP A 98 -14.60 -0.69 3.15
N GLU A 99 -13.71 0.11 2.56
CA GLU A 99 -12.33 -0.31 2.27
C GLU A 99 -11.60 -0.83 3.52
N PHE A 100 -11.82 -0.21 4.68
CA PHE A 100 -11.19 -0.63 5.93
C PHE A 100 -11.68 -2.02 6.36
N THR A 101 -12.99 -2.24 6.31
CA THR A 101 -13.67 -3.48 6.71
C THR A 101 -13.28 -4.63 5.78
N GLU A 102 -13.21 -4.39 4.47
CA GLU A 102 -12.77 -5.38 3.48
C GLU A 102 -11.31 -5.79 3.68
N PHE A 103 -10.44 -4.79 3.87
CA PHE A 103 -9.04 -5.02 4.16
C PHE A 103 -8.88 -5.82 5.47
N TRP A 104 -9.61 -5.44 6.52
CA TRP A 104 -9.53 -6.12 7.80
C TRP A 104 -10.11 -7.53 7.79
N ASN A 105 -11.20 -7.78 7.06
CA ASN A 105 -11.74 -9.12 6.87
C ASN A 105 -10.76 -10.04 6.12
N THR A 106 -9.99 -9.47 5.18
CA THR A 106 -9.03 -10.22 4.37
C THR A 106 -7.72 -10.54 5.10
N TYR A 107 -7.22 -9.58 5.90
CA TYR A 107 -5.88 -9.64 6.49
C TYR A 107 -5.84 -9.59 8.02
N GLY A 108 -6.88 -9.10 8.69
CA GLY A 108 -6.88 -8.89 10.13
C GLY A 108 -6.62 -10.16 10.94
N SER A 109 -7.14 -11.31 10.52
CA SER A 109 -6.87 -12.62 11.14
C SER A 109 -5.45 -13.15 10.90
N LYS A 110 -4.73 -12.58 9.93
CA LYS A 110 -3.34 -12.92 9.57
C LYS A 110 -2.34 -11.96 10.22
N MET A 111 -2.80 -10.86 10.82
CA MET A 111 -1.97 -9.91 11.56
C MET A 111 -1.68 -10.48 12.95
N ILE A 112 -0.40 -10.61 13.28
CA ILE A 112 0.04 -11.34 14.49
C ILE A 112 0.74 -10.43 15.50
N THR A 113 1.15 -9.22 15.11
CA THR A 113 1.81 -8.27 16.01
C THR A 113 0.86 -7.16 16.47
N GLU A 114 1.11 -6.61 17.65
CA GLU A 114 0.33 -5.49 18.19
C GLU A 114 0.40 -4.24 17.29
N GLU A 115 1.53 -4.02 16.61
CA GLU A 115 1.68 -2.92 15.67
C GLU A 115 0.77 -3.07 14.45
N GLN A 116 0.65 -4.30 13.92
CA GLN A 116 -0.24 -4.59 12.80
C GLN A 116 -1.71 -4.45 13.19
N LEU A 117 -2.04 -4.73 14.45
CA LEU A 117 -3.41 -4.60 14.97
C LEU A 117 -3.74 -3.18 15.47
N SER A 118 -2.81 -2.22 15.43
CA SER A 118 -3.01 -0.90 16.04
C SER A 118 -4.09 -0.02 15.37
N LEU A 119 -4.69 0.90 16.16
CA LEU A 119 -5.72 1.83 15.69
C LEU A 119 -5.15 2.80 14.66
N SER A 120 -5.83 2.96 13.54
CA SER A 120 -5.37 3.76 12.40
C SER A 120 -6.42 4.82 12.05
N TRP A 121 -6.00 6.03 11.70
CA TRP A 121 -6.90 7.06 11.15
C TRP A 121 -7.56 6.57 9.86
N THR A 122 -8.82 6.95 9.64
CA THR A 122 -9.58 6.61 8.43
C THR A 122 -10.12 7.85 7.72
N LEU A 123 -10.27 7.75 6.40
CA LEU A 123 -10.97 8.73 5.59
C LEU A 123 -12.48 8.44 5.67
N THR A 124 -13.20 9.16 6.51
CA THR A 124 -14.65 8.99 6.67
C THR A 124 -15.36 10.33 6.56
N ALA A 125 -16.52 10.35 5.91
CA ALA A 125 -17.44 11.48 5.98
C ALA A 125 -17.99 11.59 7.41
N VAL A 126 -17.41 12.47 8.21
CA VAL A 126 -17.91 12.82 9.54
C VAL A 126 -19.00 13.87 9.42
N SER A 127 -20.03 13.82 10.29
CA SER A 127 -21.01 14.91 10.39
C SER A 127 -20.46 16.16 11.06
N ASP A 128 -19.39 16.01 11.84
CA ASP A 128 -18.69 17.10 12.49
C ASP A 128 -17.30 17.23 11.86
N GLU A 129 -17.08 18.31 11.11
CA GLU A 129 -15.83 18.64 10.44
C GLU A 129 -14.64 18.82 11.40
N ARG A 130 -14.87 18.81 12.72
CA ARG A 130 -13.83 18.93 13.75
C ARG A 130 -13.33 17.60 14.29
N MET A 131 -13.88 16.49 13.82
CA MET A 131 -13.54 15.14 14.29
C MET A 131 -12.97 14.30 13.14
N ALA A 132 -12.02 13.43 13.45
CA ALA A 132 -11.58 12.37 12.55
C ALA A 132 -11.88 11.01 13.17
N LEU A 133 -12.16 10.02 12.32
CA LEU A 133 -12.42 8.66 12.77
C LEU A 133 -11.15 7.81 12.71
N PHE A 134 -11.11 6.82 13.59
CA PHE A 134 -10.07 5.81 13.61
C PHE A 134 -10.67 4.43 13.89
N ARG A 135 -10.03 3.38 13.37
CA ARG A 135 -10.47 1.97 13.46
C ARG A 135 -9.28 1.02 13.63
N GLY A 136 -9.55 -0.23 14.01
CA GLY A 136 -8.55 -1.28 14.26
C GLY A 136 -8.58 -1.76 15.71
N GLY A 137 -7.47 -2.28 16.21
CA GLY A 137 -7.33 -2.81 17.58
C GLY A 137 -7.53 -4.32 17.67
N ASN A 138 -7.06 -4.92 18.77
CA ASN A 138 -7.22 -6.35 19.10
C ASN A 138 -8.69 -6.77 19.26
N SER A 139 -9.61 -5.82 19.45
CA SER A 139 -10.99 -6.09 19.85
C SER A 139 -11.98 -6.21 18.70
N CYS A 140 -11.69 -5.67 17.50
CA CYS A 140 -12.32 -5.97 16.20
C CYS A 140 -12.02 -4.80 15.24
N GLY A 141 -11.35 -5.04 14.12
CA GLY A 141 -11.33 -4.08 12.99
C GLY A 141 -12.66 -3.97 12.24
N THR A 142 -13.70 -4.59 12.78
CA THR A 142 -15.11 -4.45 12.40
C THR A 142 -15.92 -3.72 13.48
N ASP A 143 -15.33 -3.34 14.61
CA ASP A 143 -16.01 -2.52 15.62
C ASP A 143 -16.34 -1.13 15.08
N MET A 144 -17.27 -0.48 15.77
CA MET A 144 -17.78 0.84 15.46
C MET A 144 -16.64 1.86 15.39
N PRO A 145 -16.59 2.71 14.35
CA PRO A 145 -15.56 3.73 14.27
C PRO A 145 -15.64 4.67 15.47
N MET A 146 -14.48 4.96 16.05
CA MET A 146 -14.36 5.92 17.15
C MET A 146 -13.87 7.26 16.60
N GLY A 147 -14.27 8.36 17.26
CA GLY A 147 -13.90 9.71 16.87
C GLY A 147 -12.95 10.37 17.86
N LEU A 148 -12.01 11.15 17.34
CA LEU A 148 -11.16 12.06 18.11
C LEU A 148 -11.06 13.41 17.37
N SER A 149 -10.82 14.50 18.10
CA SER A 149 -10.61 15.83 17.51
C SER A 149 -9.47 15.79 16.48
N LEU A 150 -9.60 16.55 15.39
CA LEU A 150 -8.60 16.59 14.31
C LEU A 150 -7.18 16.90 14.81
N ARG A 151 -7.05 17.66 15.88
CA ARG A 151 -5.76 18.13 16.44
C ARG A 151 -5.20 17.23 17.53
N ASP A 152 -6.04 16.36 18.09
CA ASP A 152 -5.63 15.48 19.15
C ASP A 152 -4.84 14.29 18.57
N ARG A 153 -3.94 13.75 19.39
CA ARG A 153 -3.16 12.56 19.08
C ARG A 153 -3.14 11.63 20.27
N SER A 154 -2.98 10.35 20.00
CA SER A 154 -2.84 9.31 21.02
C SER A 154 -1.73 8.37 20.62
N LYS A 155 -0.97 7.88 21.62
CA LYS A 155 0.08 6.87 21.41
C LYS A 155 -0.45 5.57 20.78
N GLY A 156 -1.74 5.28 20.95
CA GLY A 156 -2.39 4.10 20.40
C GLY A 156 -2.93 4.27 18.97
N ILE A 157 -2.95 5.50 18.43
CA ILE A 157 -3.51 5.82 17.10
C ILE A 157 -2.38 6.25 16.16
N GLY A 158 -2.44 5.79 14.91
CA GLY A 158 -1.40 6.06 13.93
C GLY A 158 -1.89 6.27 12.50
N TYR A 159 -0.88 6.45 11.64
CA TYR A 159 -1.03 6.61 10.20
C TYR A 159 -0.72 5.30 9.48
N ARG A 160 -1.75 4.67 8.89
CA ARG A 160 -1.63 3.55 7.96
C ARG A 160 -1.95 4.04 6.55
N PRO A 161 -0.94 4.33 5.72
CA PRO A 161 -1.17 4.83 4.37
C PRO A 161 -1.74 3.75 3.44
N VAL A 162 -2.39 4.26 2.40
CA VAL A 162 -2.75 3.54 1.19
C VAL A 162 -2.06 4.23 0.01
N LEU A 163 -1.48 3.44 -0.88
CA LEU A 163 -0.99 3.89 -2.18
C LEU A 163 -1.83 3.29 -3.30
N ILE A 164 -2.30 4.15 -4.20
CA ILE A 164 -2.95 3.74 -5.45
C ILE A 164 -1.92 3.93 -6.57
N PRO A 165 -1.44 2.85 -7.22
CA PRO A 165 -0.48 2.95 -8.32
C PRO A 165 -1.00 3.83 -9.45
N GLN A 166 -0.19 4.82 -9.85
CA GLN A 166 -0.41 5.64 -11.04
C GLN A 166 0.65 5.26 -12.06
N GLY A 167 0.28 4.42 -13.02
CA GLY A 167 1.22 3.87 -14.00
C GLY A 167 0.69 3.87 -15.42
N LEU A 168 1.42 3.17 -16.28
CA LEU A 168 1.03 2.98 -17.66
C LEU A 168 -0.26 2.16 -17.73
N ASN A 169 -1.19 2.63 -18.56
CA ASN A 169 -2.33 1.83 -18.97
C ASN A 169 -1.82 0.56 -19.68
N PRO A 170 -2.37 -0.64 -19.40
CA PRO A 170 -1.97 -1.89 -20.06
C PRO A 170 -2.02 -1.84 -21.59
N LYS A 171 -2.88 -0.99 -22.17
CA LYS A 171 -2.93 -0.73 -23.62
C LYS A 171 -1.61 -0.14 -24.16
N ARG A 172 -0.80 0.49 -23.31
CA ARG A 172 0.52 1.06 -23.62
C ARG A 172 1.70 0.20 -23.15
N ALA A 173 1.49 -1.08 -22.82
CA ALA A 173 2.54 -1.98 -22.34
C ALA A 173 3.77 -2.05 -23.26
N HIS A 174 3.61 -1.88 -24.58
CA HIS A 174 4.72 -1.84 -25.54
C HIS A 174 5.79 -0.78 -25.20
N THR A 175 5.44 0.31 -24.50
CA THR A 175 6.38 1.35 -24.06
C THR A 175 7.31 0.90 -22.92
N ALA A 176 6.99 -0.23 -22.29
CA ALA A 176 7.73 -0.85 -21.22
C ALA A 176 8.51 -2.11 -21.66
N LEU A 177 8.50 -2.45 -22.96
CA LEU A 177 9.20 -3.62 -23.48
C LEU A 177 10.70 -3.56 -23.13
N GLY A 178 11.24 -4.68 -22.64
CA GLY A 178 12.62 -4.82 -22.19
C GLY A 178 12.93 -4.18 -20.83
N LYS A 179 11.97 -3.53 -20.18
CA LYS A 179 12.17 -2.87 -18.88
C LYS A 179 11.67 -3.74 -17.73
N LYS A 180 12.25 -3.54 -16.54
CA LYS A 180 11.72 -4.09 -15.30
C LYS A 180 10.44 -3.36 -14.92
N VAL A 181 9.39 -4.10 -14.59
CA VAL A 181 8.05 -3.58 -14.29
C VAL A 181 7.43 -4.27 -13.08
N ILE A 182 6.48 -3.58 -12.46
CA ILE A 182 5.47 -4.16 -11.59
C ILE A 182 4.15 -4.14 -12.34
N LEU A 183 3.52 -5.31 -12.48
CA LEU A 183 2.15 -5.46 -12.96
C LEU A 183 1.23 -5.65 -11.76
N TYR A 184 0.20 -4.84 -11.71
CA TYR A 184 -0.84 -4.90 -10.69
C TYR A 184 -2.08 -5.55 -11.30
N GLY A 185 -2.48 -6.71 -10.79
CA GLY A 185 -3.69 -7.42 -11.17
C GLY A 185 -4.77 -7.33 -10.09
N PRO A 186 -5.92 -8.00 -10.27
CA PRO A 186 -7.02 -7.99 -9.30
C PRO A 186 -6.57 -8.48 -7.92
N ASP A 187 -5.95 -9.65 -7.87
CA ASP A 187 -5.62 -10.34 -6.62
C ASP A 187 -4.11 -10.53 -6.40
N GLY A 188 -3.27 -9.80 -7.14
CA GLY A 188 -1.83 -9.91 -6.93
C GLY A 188 -0.97 -8.98 -7.77
N ILE A 189 0.33 -9.12 -7.56
CA ILE A 189 1.36 -8.37 -8.27
C ILE A 189 2.36 -9.32 -8.95
N VAL A 190 2.90 -8.91 -10.10
CA VAL A 190 3.98 -9.62 -10.79
C VAL A 190 5.12 -8.64 -11.04
N ILE A 191 6.32 -8.99 -10.61
CA ILE A 191 7.53 -8.19 -10.80
C ILE A 191 8.45 -8.93 -11.76
N GLY A 192 8.81 -8.28 -12.87
CA GLY A 192 9.72 -8.89 -13.83
C GLY A 192 10.13 -7.99 -14.98
N ASN A 193 10.97 -8.50 -15.87
CA ASN A 193 11.33 -7.82 -17.11
C ASN A 193 10.29 -8.14 -18.18
N LEU A 194 9.63 -7.12 -18.74
CA LEU A 194 8.62 -7.32 -19.78
C LEU A 194 9.28 -7.76 -21.09
N LYS A 195 9.07 -9.01 -21.50
CA LYS A 195 9.72 -9.62 -22.66
C LYS A 195 8.87 -9.53 -23.91
N THR A 196 7.57 -9.82 -23.78
CA THR A 196 6.64 -9.87 -24.92
C THR A 196 5.35 -9.15 -24.58
N VAL A 197 4.78 -8.45 -25.56
CA VAL A 197 3.45 -7.82 -25.47
C VAL A 197 2.60 -8.39 -26.61
N GLY A 198 1.70 -9.31 -26.27
CA GLY A 198 0.70 -9.83 -27.18
C GLY A 198 -0.60 -9.02 -27.13
N ASP A 199 -1.57 -9.46 -27.92
CA ASP A 199 -2.91 -8.87 -27.95
C ASP A 199 -3.66 -9.11 -26.64
N TYR A 200 -3.53 -10.31 -26.07
CA TYR A 200 -4.23 -10.73 -24.84
C TYR A 200 -3.31 -10.95 -23.65
N GLU A 201 -2.02 -11.16 -23.88
CA GLU A 201 -1.09 -11.57 -22.83
C GLU A 201 0.18 -10.72 -22.79
N LEU A 202 0.78 -10.64 -21.60
CA LEU A 202 2.10 -10.09 -21.37
C LEU A 202 3.01 -11.20 -20.85
N GLU A 203 4.21 -11.32 -21.41
CA GLU A 203 5.22 -12.27 -20.94
C GLU A 203 6.31 -11.52 -20.17
N LEU A 204 6.64 -11.99 -18.97
CA LEU A 204 7.69 -11.44 -18.12
C LEU A 204 8.71 -12.52 -17.80
N VAL A 205 9.97 -12.10 -17.70
CA VAL A 205 11.03 -12.90 -17.09
C VAL A 205 11.24 -12.41 -15.67
N VAL A 206 10.96 -13.26 -14.68
CA VAL A 206 11.16 -12.96 -13.27
C VAL A 206 12.65 -13.03 -12.95
N PRO A 207 13.32 -11.94 -12.52
CA PRO A 207 14.76 -11.92 -12.22
C PRO A 207 15.15 -12.89 -11.11
N GLU A 208 16.36 -13.46 -11.15
CA GLU A 208 16.83 -14.49 -10.18
C GLU A 208 16.70 -14.10 -8.71
N ASP A 209 16.92 -12.81 -8.42
CA ASP A 209 16.85 -12.20 -7.09
C ASP A 209 15.40 -11.96 -6.60
N THR A 210 14.42 -12.15 -7.47
CA THR A 210 13.00 -12.03 -7.13
C THR A 210 12.48 -13.42 -6.75
N ARG A 211 11.86 -13.54 -5.57
CA ARG A 211 11.30 -14.82 -5.15
C ARG A 211 10.18 -15.26 -6.09
N PHE A 212 10.29 -16.49 -6.54
CA PHE A 212 9.36 -17.13 -7.46
C PHE A 212 8.27 -17.93 -6.72
N GLU A 213 8.58 -18.33 -5.48
CA GLU A 213 7.69 -19.08 -4.61
C GLU A 213 6.67 -18.14 -3.96
N ASP A 214 5.53 -18.00 -4.61
CA ASP A 214 4.21 -17.82 -4.03
C ASP A 214 3.22 -17.79 -5.19
N SER A 215 2.65 -18.95 -5.52
CA SER A 215 1.55 -19.11 -6.47
C SER A 215 0.32 -18.33 -5.96
N GLY A 216 0.34 -17.02 -6.22
CA GLY A 216 -0.72 -16.05 -5.97
C GLY A 216 -1.00 -15.29 -7.27
N PHE A 217 -0.93 -16.01 -8.38
CA PHE A 217 -1.40 -15.52 -9.66
C PHE A 217 -2.92 -15.62 -9.80
N ASP A 218 -3.63 -16.06 -8.75
CA ASP A 218 -5.05 -16.44 -8.72
C ASP A 218 -5.85 -15.72 -9.82
N GLY A 219 -6.06 -16.45 -10.91
CA GLY A 219 -6.89 -16.04 -12.05
C GLY A 219 -6.26 -15.18 -13.14
N PHE A 220 -5.16 -14.44 -12.91
CA PHE A 220 -4.66 -13.45 -13.88
C PHE A 220 -3.24 -13.69 -14.42
N ALA A 221 -2.48 -14.62 -13.86
CA ALA A 221 -1.14 -14.96 -14.35
C ALA A 221 -0.82 -16.47 -14.25
N CYS A 222 0.19 -16.90 -15.00
CA CYS A 222 0.58 -18.30 -15.12
C CYS A 222 2.10 -18.39 -15.25
N ASP A 223 2.73 -19.21 -14.41
CA ASP A 223 4.10 -19.64 -14.60
C ASP A 223 4.17 -20.69 -15.72
N ILE A 224 5.02 -20.44 -16.71
CA ILE A 224 5.22 -21.32 -17.86
C ILE A 224 6.62 -21.99 -17.87
N GLY A 225 7.36 -21.91 -16.76
CA GLY A 225 8.69 -22.49 -16.59
C GLY A 225 9.83 -21.52 -16.87
N ASP A 226 11.04 -21.87 -16.45
CA ASP A 226 12.27 -21.09 -16.66
C ASP A 226 12.17 -19.61 -16.22
N ARG A 227 11.37 -19.36 -15.18
CA ARG A 227 11.07 -18.03 -14.64
C ARG A 227 10.26 -17.13 -15.57
N HIS A 228 9.65 -17.69 -16.61
CA HIS A 228 8.71 -17.00 -17.48
C HIS A 228 7.31 -17.02 -16.88
N VAL A 229 6.70 -15.84 -16.78
CA VAL A 229 5.33 -15.66 -16.32
C VAL A 229 4.53 -14.99 -17.43
N VAL A 230 3.40 -15.59 -17.78
CA VAL A 230 2.41 -15.01 -18.69
C VAL A 230 1.28 -14.41 -17.86
N VAL A 231 0.82 -13.22 -18.24
CA VAL A 231 -0.21 -12.47 -17.53
C VAL A 231 -1.33 -12.10 -18.50
N ASP A 232 -2.58 -12.29 -18.10
CA ASP A 232 -3.74 -11.80 -18.84
C ASP A 232 -3.73 -10.26 -18.83
N ARG A 233 -3.44 -9.67 -19.98
CA ARG A 233 -3.33 -8.23 -20.16
C ARG A 233 -4.63 -7.50 -19.87
N GLY A 234 -5.78 -8.16 -20.07
CA GLY A 234 -7.10 -7.61 -19.81
C GLY A 234 -7.38 -7.43 -18.31
N GLN A 235 -6.71 -8.19 -17.46
CA GLN A 235 -6.84 -8.13 -16.01
C GLN A 235 -5.80 -7.24 -15.33
N VAL A 236 -4.74 -6.83 -16.04
CA VAL A 236 -3.78 -5.87 -15.50
C VAL A 236 -4.47 -4.53 -15.28
N GLN A 237 -4.44 -4.02 -14.06
CA GLN A 237 -5.01 -2.73 -13.69
C GLN A 237 -4.01 -1.60 -13.98
N CYS A 238 -2.72 -1.84 -13.70
CA CYS A 238 -1.68 -0.83 -13.81
C CYS A 238 -0.30 -1.47 -14.07
N ILE A 239 0.56 -0.75 -14.80
CA ILE A 239 1.96 -1.12 -15.03
C ILE A 239 2.86 0.02 -14.54
N GLN A 240 3.75 -0.26 -13.58
CA GLN A 240 4.77 0.70 -13.16
C GLN A 240 6.17 0.27 -13.60
N LEU A 241 6.96 1.24 -14.06
CA LEU A 241 8.36 1.02 -14.40
C LEU A 241 9.19 1.03 -13.12
N LEU A 242 9.96 -0.03 -12.90
CA LEU A 242 10.90 -0.11 -11.80
C LEU A 242 12.20 0.58 -12.20
N GLN A 243 12.42 1.78 -11.69
CA GLN A 243 13.66 2.54 -11.92
C GLN A 243 14.76 2.17 -10.91
N ASN A 244 14.38 1.88 -9.65
CA ASN A 244 15.28 1.45 -8.56
C ASN A 244 14.76 0.14 -7.91
N ARG A 245 15.64 -0.63 -7.24
CA ARG A 245 15.33 -1.94 -6.63
C ARG A 245 14.51 -1.78 -5.33
N PRO A 246 13.27 -2.28 -5.24
CA PRO A 246 12.66 -2.64 -3.96
C PRO A 246 13.32 -3.94 -3.46
N GLU A 247 13.62 -4.01 -2.17
CA GLU A 247 14.11 -5.24 -1.54
C GLU A 247 12.93 -6.20 -1.31
N ILE A 248 13.09 -7.48 -1.64
CA ILE A 248 12.10 -8.53 -1.37
C ILE A 248 12.78 -9.50 -0.41
N LYS A 249 12.20 -9.74 0.77
CA LYS A 249 12.84 -10.60 1.77
C LYS A 249 12.87 -12.07 1.29
N PRO A 250 13.92 -12.82 1.64
CA PRO A 250 13.87 -14.27 1.74
C PRO A 250 12.99 -14.76 2.92
#